data_AF-A0A9X1XR56-F1
#
_entry.id   AF-A0A9X1XR56-F1
#
_cell.length_a   1.000
_cell.length_b   1.000
_cell.length_c   1.000
_cell.angle_alpha   90.00
_cell.angle_beta   90.00
_cell.angle_gamma   90.00
#
_symmetry.space_group_name_H-M   'P 1'
#
loop_
_entity.id
_entity.type
_entity.pdbx_description
1 polymer ?
#
loop_
_entity_poly.entity_id
_entity_poly.type
_entity_poly.pdbx_seq_one_letter_code
_entity_poly.pdbx_strand_id
1 'polypeptide(L)'
;MIKNLILIAISLTVLYFSIEDHGYMFISVPTFMMLSYYFCDLSLKIIYKYTITPKKDINIQSILFIGLVPIIFSFRDYDFTIEGYFLFWKLAFISILFSLITILTLSQFYNFKNDKKLENIIAINICFSLLIPAIGVMINKNISYEKERKQLIEIYSKDIRNDKYGKSYYINFKTNYNTDESVDISKDFYNSITQNQIVLITLSKGILGYDYIKKIEKARE
;
A
#
# COMPACT_ATOMS: atom_id res chain seq x y z
N MET A 1 -6.65 -12.52 -26.18
CA MET A 1 -5.33 -12.48 -25.50
C MET A 1 -4.61 -11.17 -25.79
N ILE A 2 -4.45 -10.77 -27.07
CA ILE A 2 -3.80 -9.49 -27.46
C ILE A 2 -4.40 -8.26 -26.75
N LYS A 3 -5.73 -8.15 -26.68
CA LYS A 3 -6.41 -7.06 -25.94
C LYS A 3 -5.93 -6.93 -24.48
N ASN A 4 -5.80 -8.04 -23.75
CA ASN A 4 -5.32 -8.02 -22.36
C ASN A 4 -3.86 -7.57 -22.28
N LEU A 5 -3.00 -8.02 -23.19
CA LEU A 5 -1.59 -7.62 -23.23
C LEU A 5 -1.43 -6.10 -23.45
N ILE A 6 -2.21 -5.54 -24.38
CA ILE A 6 -2.23 -4.09 -24.62
C ILE A 6 -2.69 -3.34 -23.37
N LEU A 7 -3.76 -3.81 -22.72
CA LEU A 7 -4.29 -3.15 -21.52
C LEU A 7 -3.36 -3.26 -20.32
N ILE A 8 -2.62 -4.37 -20.18
CA ILE A 8 -1.55 -4.53 -19.19
C ILE A 8 -0.45 -3.50 -19.45
N ALA A 9 0.02 -3.39 -20.70
CA ALA A 9 1.08 -2.43 -21.05
C ALA A 9 0.66 -0.99 -20.75
N ILE A 10 -0.55 -0.59 -21.17
CA ILE A 10 -1.10 0.75 -20.87
C ILE A 10 -1.18 0.98 -19.36
N SER A 11 -1.70 -0.01 -18.61
CA SER A 11 -1.84 0.13 -17.16
C SER A 11 -0.48 0.26 -16.47
N LEU A 12 0.54 -0.49 -16.90
CA LEU A 12 1.91 -0.35 -16.39
C LEU A 12 2.50 1.03 -16.69
N THR A 13 2.31 1.55 -17.90
CA THR A 13 2.78 2.89 -18.28
C THR A 13 2.12 3.97 -17.42
N VAL A 14 0.79 3.94 -17.29
CA VAL A 14 0.07 4.90 -16.44
C VAL A 14 0.49 4.78 -14.98
N LEU A 15 0.65 3.55 -14.47
CA LEU A 15 1.10 3.31 -13.10
C LEU A 15 2.48 3.90 -12.83
N TYR A 16 3.43 3.66 -13.72
CA TYR A 16 4.79 4.17 -13.62
C TYR A 16 4.79 5.69 -13.38
N PHE A 17 4.12 6.44 -14.26
CA PHE A 17 4.04 7.90 -14.12
C PHE A 17 3.24 8.34 -12.89
N SER A 18 2.16 7.64 -12.53
CA SER A 18 1.31 8.00 -11.40
C SER A 18 1.90 7.69 -10.02
N ILE A 19 2.88 6.79 -9.93
CA ILE A 19 3.54 6.43 -8.67
C ILE A 19 4.76 7.34 -8.44
N GLU A 20 5.50 7.69 -9.50
CA GLU A 20 6.66 8.58 -9.44
C GLU A 20 6.28 9.96 -8.86
N ASP A 21 5.16 10.51 -9.34
CA ASP A 21 4.57 11.73 -8.79
C ASP A 21 3.66 11.38 -7.60
N HIS A 22 4.18 11.55 -6.37
CA HIS A 22 3.59 11.16 -5.08
C HIS A 22 2.14 11.63 -4.81
N GLY A 23 1.55 12.45 -5.69
CA GLY A 23 0.20 12.99 -5.60
C GLY A 23 -0.90 12.23 -6.37
N TYR A 24 -0.59 11.27 -7.24
CA TYR A 24 -1.62 10.62 -8.09
C TYR A 24 -2.15 9.28 -7.56
N MET A 25 -2.23 9.10 -6.23
CA MET A 25 -2.88 7.92 -5.62
C MET A 25 -4.28 7.62 -6.21
N PHE A 26 -5.03 8.69 -6.50
CA PHE A 26 -6.37 8.59 -7.07
C PHE A 26 -6.39 7.94 -8.46
N ILE A 27 -5.31 8.09 -9.24
CA ILE A 27 -5.17 7.49 -10.58
C ILE A 27 -4.49 6.12 -10.47
N SER A 28 -3.48 5.99 -9.62
CA SER A 28 -2.69 4.76 -9.50
C SER A 28 -3.51 3.61 -8.93
N VAL A 29 -4.35 3.82 -7.91
CA VAL A 29 -5.14 2.71 -7.30
C VAL A 29 -6.11 2.06 -8.31
N PRO A 30 -6.98 2.79 -9.02
CA PRO A 30 -7.84 2.19 -10.04
C PRO A 30 -7.04 1.53 -11.18
N THR A 31 -5.96 2.16 -11.62
CA THR A 31 -5.11 1.62 -12.68
C THR A 31 -4.44 0.31 -12.25
N PHE A 32 -4.01 0.22 -10.99
CA PHE A 32 -3.45 -0.99 -10.40
C PHE A 32 -4.48 -2.12 -10.30
N MET A 33 -5.72 -1.81 -9.91
CA MET A 33 -6.82 -2.79 -9.91
C MET A 33 -7.09 -3.35 -11.31
N MET A 34 -7.09 -2.48 -12.33
CA MET A 34 -7.24 -2.90 -13.73
C MET A 34 -6.07 -3.76 -14.21
N LEU A 35 -4.84 -3.36 -13.90
CA LEU A 35 -3.65 -4.15 -14.19
C LEU A 35 -3.76 -5.57 -13.64
N SER A 36 -4.05 -5.67 -12.34
CA SER A 36 -4.17 -6.95 -11.64
C SER A 36 -5.30 -7.82 -12.22
N TYR A 37 -6.45 -7.21 -12.54
CA TYR A 37 -7.56 -7.89 -13.21
C TYR A 37 -7.13 -8.49 -14.56
N TYR A 38 -6.50 -7.69 -15.42
CA TYR A 38 -6.13 -8.16 -16.76
C TYR A 38 -5.05 -9.26 -16.73
N PHE A 39 -4.13 -9.21 -15.77
CA PHE A 39 -3.19 -10.31 -15.52
C PHE A 39 -3.92 -11.60 -15.13
N CYS A 40 -4.84 -11.51 -14.18
CA CYS A 40 -5.59 -12.67 -13.71
C CYS A 40 -6.50 -13.26 -14.80
N ASP A 41 -7.20 -12.42 -15.55
CA ASP A 41 -8.04 -12.85 -16.68
C ASP A 41 -7.21 -13.49 -17.80
N LEU A 42 -6.02 -12.96 -18.10
CA LEU A 42 -5.12 -13.54 -19.09
C LEU A 42 -4.65 -14.94 -18.65
N SER A 43 -4.25 -15.09 -17.39
CA SER A 43 -3.82 -16.38 -16.82
C SER A 43 -4.93 -17.44 -16.88
N LEU A 44 -6.16 -17.05 -16.51
CA LEU A 44 -7.32 -17.93 -16.61
C LEU A 44 -7.62 -18.34 -18.07
N LYS A 45 -7.54 -17.40 -19.02
CA LYS A 45 -7.74 -17.70 -20.46
C LYS A 45 -6.72 -18.70 -20.99
N ILE A 46 -5.47 -18.62 -20.52
CA ILE A 46 -4.43 -19.60 -20.88
C ILE A 46 -4.81 -20.99 -20.35
N ILE A 47 -5.19 -21.10 -19.08
CA ILE A 47 -5.52 -22.40 -18.46
C ILE A 47 -6.77 -23.03 -19.05
N TYR A 48 -7.84 -22.23 -19.20
CA TYR A 48 -9.11 -22.72 -19.70
C TYR A 48 -9.07 -23.16 -21.17
N LYS A 49 -8.02 -22.82 -21.92
CA LYS A 49 -7.75 -23.40 -23.24
C LYS A 49 -7.47 -24.91 -23.15
N TYR A 50 -7.01 -25.41 -22.00
CA TYR A 50 -6.52 -26.78 -21.81
C TYR A 50 -7.38 -27.61 -20.84
N THR A 51 -8.47 -27.07 -20.26
CA THR A 51 -9.29 -27.78 -19.26
C THR A 51 -10.75 -27.88 -19.71
N ILE A 52 -11.30 -29.11 -19.77
CA ILE A 52 -12.63 -29.43 -20.31
C ILE A 52 -13.63 -29.88 -19.23
N THR A 53 -13.22 -30.00 -17.96
CA THR A 53 -14.10 -30.52 -16.91
C THR A 53 -15.12 -29.49 -16.40
N PRO A 54 -16.40 -29.89 -16.21
CA PRO A 54 -17.41 -29.05 -15.58
C PRO A 54 -17.08 -28.86 -14.09
N LYS A 55 -17.15 -27.60 -13.63
CA LYS A 55 -16.86 -27.22 -12.24
C LYS A 55 -18.01 -26.40 -11.68
N LYS A 56 -18.17 -26.42 -10.37
CA LYS A 56 -19.19 -25.65 -9.65
C LYS A 56 -18.86 -24.15 -9.70
N ASP A 57 -19.89 -23.32 -9.82
CA ASP A 57 -19.77 -21.87 -9.70
C ASP A 57 -19.64 -21.44 -8.23
N ILE A 58 -18.84 -20.40 -7.98
CA ILE A 58 -18.62 -19.85 -6.64
C ILE A 58 -18.80 -18.32 -6.65
N ASN A 59 -19.30 -17.79 -5.54
CA ASN A 59 -19.29 -16.36 -5.23
C ASN A 59 -18.42 -16.15 -3.99
N ILE A 60 -17.34 -15.39 -4.13
CA ILE A 60 -16.35 -15.14 -3.07
C ILE A 60 -16.16 -13.64 -2.80
N GLN A 61 -17.09 -12.80 -3.22
CA GLN A 61 -17.01 -11.34 -3.04
C GLN A 61 -16.75 -10.93 -1.58
N SER A 62 -17.27 -11.70 -0.61
CA SER A 62 -17.07 -11.45 0.82
C SER A 62 -15.61 -11.52 1.27
N ILE A 63 -14.70 -12.10 0.49
CA ILE A 63 -13.26 -12.12 0.81
C ILE A 63 -12.67 -10.71 0.90
N LEU A 64 -13.28 -9.73 0.21
CA LEU A 64 -12.86 -8.33 0.23
C LEU A 64 -12.82 -7.74 1.65
N PHE A 65 -13.72 -8.17 2.54
CA PHE A 65 -13.75 -7.70 3.93
C PHE A 65 -12.52 -8.14 4.73
N ILE A 66 -11.89 -9.26 4.36
CA ILE A 66 -10.65 -9.74 5.01
C ILE A 66 -9.50 -8.77 4.77
N GLY A 67 -9.43 -8.16 3.57
CA GLY A 67 -8.42 -7.16 3.25
C GLY A 67 -8.71 -5.78 3.85
N LEU A 68 -9.98 -5.39 3.96
CA LEU A 68 -10.38 -4.08 4.48
C LEU A 68 -10.07 -3.89 5.97
N VAL A 69 -10.23 -4.92 6.80
CA VAL A 69 -10.07 -4.76 8.25
C VAL A 69 -8.63 -4.39 8.64
N PRO A 70 -7.57 -5.08 8.15
CA PRO A 70 -6.19 -4.79 8.55
C PRO A 70 -5.69 -3.42 8.08
N ILE A 71 -6.08 -2.98 6.88
CA ILE A 71 -5.57 -1.72 6.32
C ILE A 71 -5.99 -0.49 7.13
N ILE A 72 -7.18 -0.56 7.76
CA ILE A 72 -7.69 0.52 8.64
C ILE A 72 -6.76 0.73 9.84
N PHE A 73 -6.21 -0.36 10.39
CA PHE A 73 -5.31 -0.29 11.55
C PHE A 73 -3.88 0.05 11.17
N SER A 74 -3.45 -0.29 9.95
CA SER A 74 -2.07 -0.12 9.50
C SER A 74 -1.81 1.18 8.74
N PHE A 75 -2.83 1.97 8.38
CA PHE A 75 -2.64 3.21 7.61
C PHE A 75 -1.71 4.18 8.33
N ARG A 76 -1.91 4.36 9.65
CA ARG A 76 -1.02 5.18 10.47
C ARG A 76 0.41 4.66 10.51
N ASP A 77 0.61 3.35 10.39
CA ASP A 77 1.95 2.78 10.38
C ASP A 77 2.72 3.11 9.10
N TYR A 78 2.02 3.39 7.99
CA TYR A 78 2.64 3.92 6.78
C TYR A 78 3.13 5.34 6.94
N ASP A 79 2.31 6.22 7.51
CA ASP A 79 2.69 7.62 7.74
C ASP A 79 3.90 7.73 8.68
N PHE A 80 4.06 6.77 9.59
CA PHE A 80 5.21 6.69 10.49
C PHE A 80 6.39 5.89 9.93
N THR A 81 6.28 5.35 8.73
CA THR A 81 7.40 4.69 8.03
C THR A 81 7.99 5.66 7.02
N ILE A 82 9.28 5.97 7.15
CA ILE A 82 10.02 6.74 6.14
C ILE A 82 9.92 6.01 4.79
N GLU A 83 9.61 6.74 3.73
CA GLU A 83 9.30 6.16 2.42
C GLU A 83 8.15 5.14 2.46
N GLY A 84 7.21 5.29 3.41
CA GLY A 84 6.09 4.38 3.61
C GLY A 84 5.23 4.23 2.35
N TYR A 85 5.10 5.28 1.56
CA TYR A 85 4.44 5.26 0.24
C TYR A 85 5.11 4.28 -0.74
N PHE A 86 6.44 4.29 -0.83
CA PHE A 86 7.18 3.35 -1.68
C PHE A 86 7.06 1.91 -1.16
N LEU A 87 7.13 1.73 0.15
CA LEU A 87 6.91 0.42 0.77
C LEU A 87 5.51 -0.12 0.44
N PHE A 88 4.47 0.72 0.56
CA PHE A 88 3.10 0.37 0.21
C PHE A 88 3.02 -0.16 -1.22
N TRP A 89 3.53 0.60 -2.20
CA TRP A 89 3.46 0.20 -3.60
C TRP A 89 4.27 -1.05 -3.91
N LYS A 90 5.46 -1.20 -3.31
CA LYS A 90 6.27 -2.41 -3.43
C LYS A 90 5.51 -3.65 -2.96
N LEU A 91 4.83 -3.55 -1.82
CA LEU A 91 3.99 -4.63 -1.28
C LEU A 91 2.70 -4.83 -2.08
N ALA A 92 2.11 -3.77 -2.62
CA ALA A 92 0.95 -3.86 -3.51
C ALA A 92 1.31 -4.65 -4.78
N PHE A 93 2.45 -4.37 -5.43
CA PHE A 93 2.89 -5.16 -6.57
C PHE A 93 3.12 -6.64 -6.23
N ILE A 94 3.66 -6.93 -5.04
CA ILE A 94 3.78 -8.32 -4.54
C ILE A 94 2.40 -8.98 -4.41
N SER A 95 1.34 -8.22 -4.06
CA SER A 95 -0.02 -8.74 -3.94
C SER A 95 -0.60 -9.30 -5.23
N ILE A 96 -0.11 -8.86 -6.40
CA ILE A 96 -0.49 -9.44 -7.71
C ILE A 96 -0.13 -10.93 -7.74
N LEU A 97 1.04 -11.31 -7.22
CA LEU A 97 1.47 -12.70 -7.18
C LEU A 97 0.52 -13.55 -6.32
N PHE A 98 0.14 -13.06 -5.14
CA PHE A 98 -0.81 -13.74 -4.25
C PHE A 98 -2.20 -13.87 -4.89
N SER A 99 -2.66 -12.82 -5.56
CA SER A 99 -3.93 -12.82 -6.28
C SER A 99 -3.93 -13.84 -7.41
N LEU A 100 -2.84 -13.86 -8.21
CA LEU A 100 -2.64 -14.85 -9.27
C LEU A 100 -2.65 -16.26 -8.71
N ILE A 101 -1.79 -16.58 -7.73
CA ILE A 101 -1.73 -17.92 -7.13
C ILE A 101 -3.12 -18.34 -6.64
N THR A 102 -3.83 -17.47 -5.91
CA THR A 102 -5.15 -17.78 -5.38
C THR A 102 -6.17 -18.07 -6.48
N ILE A 103 -6.23 -17.24 -7.52
CA ILE A 103 -7.13 -17.44 -8.66
C ILE A 103 -6.79 -18.73 -9.40
N LEU A 104 -5.50 -19.01 -9.59
CA LEU A 104 -5.04 -20.22 -10.24
C LEU A 104 -5.45 -21.46 -9.45
N THR A 105 -5.20 -21.48 -8.14
CA THR A 105 -5.62 -22.59 -7.26
C THR A 105 -7.14 -22.74 -7.26
N LEU A 106 -7.91 -21.67 -7.09
CA LEU A 106 -9.37 -21.75 -7.10
C LEU A 106 -9.92 -22.21 -8.45
N SER A 107 -9.28 -21.84 -9.57
CA SER A 107 -9.68 -22.26 -10.91
C SER A 107 -9.55 -23.77 -11.13
N GLN A 108 -8.76 -24.48 -10.31
CA GLN A 108 -8.70 -25.94 -10.32
C GLN A 108 -9.99 -26.58 -9.81
N PHE A 109 -10.70 -25.93 -8.90
CA PHE A 109 -11.90 -26.47 -8.24
C PHE A 109 -13.21 -25.82 -8.72
N TYR A 110 -13.16 -24.55 -9.15
CA TYR A 110 -14.32 -23.74 -9.47
C TYR A 110 -14.28 -23.19 -10.89
N ASN A 111 -15.45 -22.87 -11.43
CA ASN A 111 -15.59 -22.21 -12.72
C ASN A 111 -15.68 -20.68 -12.55
N PHE A 112 -14.75 -19.96 -13.18
CA PHE A 112 -14.76 -18.50 -13.30
C PHE A 112 -15.13 -18.05 -14.71
N LYS A 113 -15.73 -18.88 -15.56
CA LYS A 113 -16.26 -18.44 -16.88
C LYS A 113 -17.65 -17.81 -16.81
N ASN A 114 -18.24 -17.73 -15.61
CA ASN A 114 -19.60 -17.26 -15.40
C ASN A 114 -19.70 -15.72 -15.31
N ASP A 115 -20.93 -15.23 -15.16
CA ASP A 115 -21.26 -13.81 -15.09
C ASP A 115 -20.59 -13.09 -13.91
N LYS A 116 -20.26 -13.82 -12.83
CA LYS A 116 -19.66 -13.27 -11.60
C LYS A 116 -18.13 -13.25 -11.59
N LYS A 117 -17.51 -13.58 -12.73
CA LYS A 117 -16.05 -13.66 -12.87
C LYS A 117 -15.37 -12.36 -12.47
N LEU A 118 -15.87 -11.25 -13.02
CA LEU A 118 -15.27 -9.94 -12.87
C LEU A 118 -15.22 -9.56 -11.38
N GLU A 119 -16.35 -9.66 -10.70
CA GLU A 119 -16.46 -9.29 -9.28
C GLU A 119 -15.62 -10.19 -8.40
N ASN A 120 -15.57 -11.50 -8.69
CA ASN A 120 -14.74 -12.42 -7.92
C ASN A 120 -13.23 -12.13 -8.05
N ILE A 121 -12.75 -11.88 -9.28
CA ILE A 121 -11.34 -11.53 -9.51
C ILE A 121 -11.00 -10.20 -8.85
N ILE A 122 -11.87 -9.20 -9.01
CA ILE A 122 -11.68 -7.89 -8.37
C ILE A 122 -11.68 -8.03 -6.85
N ALA A 123 -12.58 -8.82 -6.26
CA ALA A 123 -12.64 -9.04 -4.81
C ALA A 123 -11.35 -9.68 -4.27
N ILE A 124 -10.80 -10.68 -4.96
CA ILE A 124 -9.50 -11.27 -4.61
C ILE A 124 -8.39 -10.22 -4.69
N ASN A 125 -8.35 -9.47 -5.79
CA ASN A 125 -7.32 -8.47 -6.02
C ASN A 125 -7.33 -7.39 -4.94
N ILE A 126 -8.52 -6.86 -4.61
CA ILE A 126 -8.70 -5.87 -3.53
C ILE A 126 -8.30 -6.48 -2.19
N CYS A 127 -8.71 -7.72 -1.91
CA CYS A 127 -8.36 -8.38 -0.66
C CYS A 127 -6.84 -8.41 -0.47
N PHE A 128 -6.08 -8.91 -1.44
CA PHE A 128 -4.62 -9.00 -1.30
C PHE A 128 -3.91 -7.66 -1.42
N SER A 129 -4.39 -6.73 -2.26
CA SER A 129 -3.79 -5.39 -2.39
C SER A 129 -3.93 -4.55 -1.13
N LEU A 130 -4.85 -4.89 -0.23
CA LEU A 130 -4.97 -4.24 1.08
C LEU A 130 -4.26 -5.07 2.17
N LEU A 131 -4.46 -6.38 2.15
CA LEU A 131 -3.93 -7.29 3.17
C LEU A 131 -2.39 -7.36 3.18
N ILE A 132 -1.78 -7.53 1.99
CA ILE A 132 -0.32 -7.71 1.88
C ILE A 132 0.43 -6.44 2.32
N PRO A 133 0.06 -5.24 1.84
CA PRO A 133 0.63 -4.02 2.38
C PRO A 133 0.43 -3.92 3.91
N ALA A 134 -0.79 -4.06 4.41
CA ALA A 134 -1.08 -3.92 5.84
C ALA A 134 -0.23 -4.83 6.74
N ILE A 135 -0.09 -6.11 6.35
CA ILE A 135 0.76 -7.06 7.06
C ILE A 135 2.24 -6.68 6.91
N GLY A 136 2.68 -6.29 5.72
CA GLY A 136 4.08 -5.96 5.47
C GLY A 136 4.56 -4.74 6.28
N VAL A 137 3.76 -3.68 6.38
CA VAL A 137 4.13 -2.52 7.21
C VAL A 137 4.13 -2.87 8.70
N MET A 138 3.17 -3.70 9.15
CA MET A 138 3.13 -4.20 10.53
C MET A 138 4.37 -5.05 10.85
N ILE A 139 4.80 -5.92 9.92
CA ILE A 139 6.04 -6.69 10.03
C ILE A 139 7.25 -5.76 10.09
N ASN A 140 7.32 -4.75 9.21
CA ASN A 140 8.42 -3.80 9.20
C ASN A 140 8.54 -3.04 10.54
N LYS A 141 7.41 -2.58 11.07
CA LYS A 141 7.36 -1.86 12.36
C LYS A 141 7.77 -2.73 13.54
N ASN A 142 7.27 -3.97 13.61
CA ASN A 142 7.41 -4.82 14.81
C ASN A 142 8.68 -5.67 14.82
N ILE A 143 9.24 -5.98 13.65
CA ILE A 143 10.45 -6.81 13.53
C ILE A 143 11.60 -5.90 13.09
N SER A 144 12.39 -5.45 14.07
CA SER A 144 13.59 -4.63 13.86
C SER A 144 14.85 -5.49 14.01
N TYR A 145 15.82 -5.33 13.12
CA TYR A 145 17.11 -6.03 13.21
C TYR A 145 18.27 -5.12 13.61
N GLU A 146 18.05 -3.80 13.66
CA GLU A 146 19.02 -2.82 14.17
C GLU A 146 18.56 -2.21 15.49
N LYS A 147 19.53 -1.70 16.26
CA LYS A 147 19.25 -0.86 17.43
C LYS A 147 18.63 0.46 16.99
N GLU A 148 17.79 1.02 17.85
CA GLU A 148 17.21 2.35 17.62
C GLU A 148 18.31 3.39 17.44
N ARG A 149 18.10 4.30 16.49
CA ARG A 149 19.00 5.42 16.23
C ARG A 149 18.26 6.73 16.33
N LYS A 150 18.98 7.76 16.73
CA LYS A 150 18.46 9.12 16.89
C LYS A 150 19.00 9.99 15.78
N GLN A 151 18.14 10.80 15.18
CA GLN A 151 18.48 11.70 14.10
C GLN A 151 17.87 13.08 14.35
N LEU A 152 18.68 14.12 14.18
CA LEU A 152 18.21 15.50 14.19
C LEU A 152 17.69 15.84 12.79
N ILE A 153 16.49 16.39 12.71
CA ILE A 153 15.84 16.75 11.45
C ILE A 153 15.21 18.14 11.59
N GLU A 154 15.34 18.96 10.56
CA GLU A 154 14.69 20.27 10.47
C GLU A 154 13.27 20.13 9.90
N ILE A 155 12.31 20.75 10.58
CA ILE A 155 10.92 20.84 10.11
C ILE A 155 10.81 22.01 9.14
N TYR A 156 10.65 21.76 7.84
CA TYR A 156 10.55 22.84 6.87
C TYR A 156 9.13 23.42 6.79
N SER A 157 8.09 22.64 7.12
CA SER A 157 6.71 23.15 7.15
C SER A 157 5.81 22.39 8.13
N LYS A 158 4.68 23.03 8.45
CA LYS A 158 3.68 22.56 9.40
C LYS A 158 2.30 22.76 8.79
N ASP A 159 1.52 21.69 8.68
CA ASP A 159 0.19 21.75 8.05
C ASP A 159 -0.92 21.34 9.02
N ILE A 160 -2.10 21.93 8.83
CA ILE A 160 -3.33 21.50 9.50
C ILE A 160 -4.30 21.07 8.41
N ARG A 161 -4.73 19.81 8.45
CA ARG A 161 -5.74 19.28 7.53
C ARG A 161 -7.07 19.18 8.27
N ASN A 162 -8.10 19.80 7.70
CA ASN A 162 -9.45 19.73 8.22
C ASN A 162 -10.13 18.50 7.63
N ASP A 163 -10.33 17.49 8.45
CA ASP A 163 -11.03 16.27 8.08
C ASP A 163 -12.47 16.32 8.59
N LYS A 164 -13.35 15.52 7.99
CA LYS A 164 -14.77 15.45 8.37
C LYS A 164 -15.00 15.09 9.85
N TYR A 165 -13.99 14.51 10.50
CA TYR A 165 -14.02 14.03 11.88
C TYR A 165 -13.14 14.84 12.85
N GLY A 166 -12.45 15.89 12.39
CA GLY A 166 -11.56 16.67 13.24
C GLY A 166 -10.43 17.38 12.49
N LYS A 167 -9.44 17.87 13.25
CA LYS A 167 -8.22 18.46 12.71
C LYS A 167 -7.06 17.51 12.92
N SER A 168 -6.32 17.24 11.87
CA SER A 168 -5.10 16.44 11.87
C SER A 168 -3.90 17.40 11.71
N TYR A 169 -2.81 17.16 12.44
CA TYR A 169 -1.71 18.10 12.59
C TYR A 169 -0.43 17.46 12.06
N TYR A 170 0.09 17.99 10.97
CA TYR A 170 1.24 17.39 10.28
C TYR A 170 2.49 18.25 10.44
N ILE A 171 3.62 17.57 10.55
CA ILE A 171 4.93 18.16 10.26
C ILE A 171 5.47 17.57 8.99
N ASN A 172 6.11 18.40 8.19
CA ASN A 172 6.83 17.95 7.02
C ASN A 172 8.32 18.21 7.20
N PHE A 173 9.10 17.20 6.84
CA PHE A 173 10.55 17.25 6.95
C PHE A 173 11.20 16.51 5.80
N LYS A 174 12.47 16.83 5.55
CA LYS A 174 13.27 16.12 4.57
C LYS A 174 14.14 15.09 5.24
N THR A 175 14.19 13.90 4.69
CA THR A 175 15.17 12.89 5.10
C THR A 175 16.53 13.18 4.47
N ASN A 176 17.55 12.42 4.87
CA ASN A 176 18.86 12.47 4.24
C ASN A 176 18.81 12.05 2.74
N TYR A 177 17.73 11.42 2.31
CA TYR A 177 17.48 11.03 0.92
C TYR A 177 16.73 12.11 0.13
N ASN A 178 16.53 13.30 0.74
CA ASN A 178 15.77 14.42 0.17
C ASN A 178 14.34 14.05 -0.22
N THR A 179 13.77 13.02 0.43
CA THR A 179 12.36 12.68 0.36
C THR A 179 11.57 13.62 1.27
N ASP A 180 10.47 14.15 0.75
CA ASP A 180 9.51 14.93 1.53
C ASP A 180 8.63 13.96 2.31
N GLU A 181 8.81 13.92 3.63
CA GLU A 181 8.02 13.09 4.53
C GLU A 181 6.99 13.96 5.26
N SER A 182 5.79 13.42 5.46
CA SER A 182 4.71 14.07 6.19
C SER A 182 4.22 13.14 7.29
N VAL A 183 4.27 13.59 8.54
CA VAL A 183 3.92 12.76 9.71
C VAL A 183 2.87 13.47 10.55
N ASP A 184 1.79 12.75 10.85
CA ASP A 184 0.75 13.20 11.78
C ASP A 184 1.26 13.15 13.23
N ILE A 185 1.11 14.27 13.93
CA ILE A 185 1.59 14.49 15.29
C ILE A 185 0.46 14.99 16.19
N SER A 186 0.66 14.92 17.50
CA SER A 186 -0.31 15.48 18.43
C SER A 186 -0.39 17.00 18.30
N LYS A 187 -1.59 17.54 18.52
CA LYS A 187 -1.83 18.99 18.60
C LYS A 187 -0.90 19.68 19.58
N ASP A 188 -0.65 19.06 20.73
CA ASP A 188 0.22 19.64 21.77
C ASP A 188 1.66 19.73 21.29
N PHE A 189 2.18 18.68 20.65
CA PHE A 189 3.51 18.72 20.07
C PHE A 189 3.59 19.75 18.94
N TYR A 190 2.58 19.81 18.07
CA TYR A 190 2.46 20.78 16.98
C TYR A 190 2.52 22.22 17.50
N ASN A 191 1.79 22.55 18.57
CA ASN A 191 1.79 23.89 19.16
C ASN A 191 3.11 24.20 19.87
N SER A 192 3.81 23.18 20.35
CA SER A 192 5.06 23.36 21.09
C SER A 192 6.25 23.72 20.20
N ILE A 193 6.23 23.37 18.91
CA ILE A 193 7.34 23.56 17.98
C ILE A 193 7.09 24.71 16.98
N THR A 194 8.15 25.36 16.51
CA THR A 194 8.08 26.35 15.43
C THR A 194 8.45 25.73 14.08
N GLN A 195 8.10 26.41 13.00
CA GLN A 195 8.66 26.09 11.68
C GLN A 195 10.18 26.33 11.69
N ASN A 196 10.93 25.58 10.89
CA ASN A 196 12.40 25.54 10.82
C ASN A 196 13.08 25.12 12.13
N GLN A 197 12.33 24.55 13.08
CA GLN A 197 12.89 24.01 14.31
C GLN A 197 13.53 22.64 14.04
N ILE A 198 14.68 22.40 14.66
CA ILE A 198 15.31 21.07 14.69
C ILE A 198 14.62 20.21 15.76
N VAL A 199 14.16 19.03 15.35
CA VAL A 199 13.57 18.01 16.22
C VAL A 199 14.43 16.75 16.22
N LEU A 200 14.31 15.97 17.27
CA LEU A 200 14.95 14.68 17.43
C LEU A 200 13.96 13.57 17.09
N ILE A 201 14.27 12.78 16.07
CA ILE A 201 13.48 11.62 15.67
C ILE A 201 14.22 10.34 16.09
N THR A 202 13.50 9.43 16.75
CA THR A 202 13.99 8.08 17.06
C THR A 202 13.45 7.11 16.03
N LEU A 203 14.37 6.47 15.31
CA LEU A 203 14.12 5.56 14.20
C LEU A 203 14.46 4.12 14.57
N SER A 204 13.68 3.18 14.06
CA SER A 204 13.92 1.74 14.17
C SER A 204 13.90 1.13 12.77
N LYS A 205 14.99 0.49 12.36
CA LYS A 205 15.06 -0.11 11.03
C LYS A 205 14.36 -1.46 10.99
N GLY A 206 13.23 -1.49 10.29
CA GLY A 206 12.42 -2.68 10.13
C GLY A 206 13.02 -3.69 9.17
N ILE A 207 12.61 -4.95 9.27
CA ILE A 207 13.15 -6.07 8.48
C ILE A 207 12.92 -5.97 6.97
N LEU A 208 12.00 -5.12 6.52
CA LEU A 208 11.82 -4.84 5.09
C LEU A 208 12.76 -3.74 4.58
N GLY A 209 13.63 -3.21 5.45
CA GLY A 209 14.66 -2.22 5.13
C GLY A 209 14.21 -0.76 5.30
N TYR A 210 12.98 -0.51 5.78
CA TYR A 210 12.42 0.82 5.95
C TYR A 210 12.43 1.26 7.41
N ASP A 211 12.64 2.55 7.64
CA ASP A 211 12.75 3.09 8.98
C ASP A 211 11.40 3.53 9.53
N TYR A 212 11.07 3.01 10.70
CA TYR A 212 9.86 3.38 11.43
C TYR A 212 10.18 4.43 12.49
N ILE A 213 9.37 5.49 12.53
CA ILE A 213 9.44 6.58 13.49
C ILE A 213 8.78 6.13 14.79
N LYS A 214 9.59 5.87 15.81
CA LYS A 214 9.07 5.49 17.14
C LYS A 214 8.69 6.70 17.98
N LYS A 215 9.45 7.79 17.87
CA LYS A 215 9.28 8.97 18.71
C LYS A 215 9.79 10.22 18.01
N ILE A 216 9.09 11.33 18.23
CA ILE A 216 9.51 12.67 17.82
C ILE A 216 9.52 13.53 19.08
N GLU A 217 10.64 14.20 19.32
CA GLU A 217 10.87 15.04 20.50
C GLU A 217 11.52 16.36 20.07
N LYS A 218 11.40 17.40 20.90
CA LYS A 218 12.22 18.61 20.71
C LYS A 218 13.69 18.24 20.88
N ALA A 219 14.54 18.75 19.99
CA ALA A 219 15.97 18.75 20.27
C ALA A 219 16.21 19.61 21.53
N ARG A 220 17.06 19.13 22.44
CA ARG A 220 17.49 19.95 23.57
C ARG A 220 18.41 21.05 23.03
N GLU A 221 18.14 22.29 23.43
CA GLU A 221 19.04 23.43 23.24
C GLU A 221 20.39 23.19 23.96
#